data_AF-A0A8H7F9M7-F1
#
_entry.id   AF-A0A8H7F9M7-F1
#
_cell.length_a   1.000
_cell.length_b   1.000
_cell.length_c   1.000
_cell.angle_alpha   90.00
_cell.angle_beta   90.00
_cell.angle_gamma   90.00
#
_symmetry.space_group_name_H-M   'P 1'
#
loop_
_entity.id
_entity.type
_entity.pdbx_description
1 polymer ?
#
loop_
_entity_poly.entity_id
_entity_poly.type
_entity_poly.pdbx_seq_one_letter_code
_entity_poly.pdbx_strand_id
1 'polypeptide(L)'
;MSSKIDRTEGALTKTVFSTPGTISDDTIDIARASVAFEFLDFVNNIRSIKSHDPILNLHPNIHYNFRNIVGRRNWLIHEYNTMLPLKWEEIADSVFHDVPIIEKEIIRALNANGVPIP
;
A
#
# COMPACT_ATOMS: atom_id res chain seq x y z
N MET A 1 11.48 -5.85 28.04
CA MET A 1 11.66 -5.37 26.66
C MET A 1 10.38 -4.66 26.24
N SER A 2 10.49 -3.48 25.64
CA SER A 2 9.34 -2.73 25.10
C SER A 2 8.96 -3.35 23.75
N SER A 3 7.66 -3.51 23.47
CA SER A 3 7.18 -4.14 22.23
C SER A 3 7.58 -3.29 21.00
N LYS A 4 7.66 -3.88 19.80
CA LYS A 4 7.93 -3.10 18.59
C LYS A 4 6.87 -2.02 18.34
N ILE A 5 5.62 -2.25 18.77
CA ILE A 5 4.54 -1.25 18.71
C ILE A 5 4.90 -0.01 19.54
N ASP A 6 5.29 -0.22 20.79
CA ASP A 6 5.66 0.87 21.71
C ASP A 6 6.85 1.68 21.19
N ARG A 7 7.80 1.02 20.51
CA ARG A 7 8.98 1.65 19.88
C ARG A 7 8.63 2.48 18.63
N THR A 8 7.39 2.41 18.16
CA THR A 8 6.89 3.17 17.01
C THR A 8 5.82 4.20 17.39
N GLU A 9 5.63 4.48 18.68
CA GLU A 9 4.61 5.41 19.16
C GLU A 9 3.19 5.09 18.64
N GLY A 10 2.91 3.82 18.32
CA GLY A 10 1.63 3.40 17.74
C GLY A 10 1.45 3.71 16.25
N ALA A 11 2.48 4.16 15.54
CA ALA A 11 2.45 4.39 14.09
C ALA A 11 2.07 3.12 13.28
N LEU A 12 2.36 1.94 13.84
CA LEU A 12 1.95 0.64 13.27
C LEU A 12 0.49 0.30 13.56
N THR A 13 -0.09 0.85 14.62
CA THR A 13 -1.45 0.51 15.04
C THR A 13 -2.51 1.41 14.42
N LYS A 14 -2.14 2.41 13.61
CA LYS A 14 -3.12 3.17 12.84
C LYS A 14 -3.65 2.31 11.69
N THR A 15 -4.77 1.66 12.00
CA THR A 15 -5.74 1.07 11.08
C THR A 15 -5.38 -0.27 10.45
N VAL A 16 -4.16 -0.48 9.92
CA VAL A 16 -3.81 -1.75 9.22
C VAL A 16 -3.52 -2.90 10.19
N PHE A 17 -2.89 -2.61 11.34
CA PHE A 17 -2.56 -3.61 12.36
C PHE A 17 -3.32 -3.38 13.68
N SER A 18 -4.47 -2.71 13.64
CA SER A 18 -5.29 -2.47 14.84
C SER A 18 -6.07 -3.72 15.23
N THR A 19 -5.75 -4.33 16.37
CA THR A 19 -6.49 -5.47 16.92
C THR A 19 -7.02 -5.20 18.34
N PRO A 20 -8.09 -5.90 18.78
CA PRO A 20 -8.63 -5.75 20.14
C PRO A 20 -7.70 -6.20 21.28
N GLY A 21 -6.63 -6.94 20.97
CA GLY A 21 -5.66 -7.44 21.94
C GLY A 21 -4.22 -7.23 21.50
N THR A 22 -3.26 -7.59 22.36
CA THR A 22 -1.83 -7.47 22.10
C THR A 22 -1.40 -8.37 20.94
N ILE A 23 -0.66 -7.81 19.98
CA ILE A 23 -0.04 -8.55 18.88
C ILE A 23 1.42 -8.85 19.26
N SER A 24 1.89 -10.07 19.00
CA SER A 24 3.31 -10.39 19.19
C SER A 24 4.17 -9.71 18.12
N ASP A 25 5.43 -9.42 18.45
CA ASP A 25 6.38 -8.82 17.51
C ASP A 25 6.57 -9.66 16.23
N ASP A 26 6.56 -11.00 16.36
CA ASP A 26 6.67 -11.91 15.21
C ASP A 26 5.46 -11.81 14.28
N THR A 27 4.25 -11.72 14.85
CA THR A 27 3.02 -11.56 14.06
C THR A 27 3.01 -10.21 13.35
N ILE A 28 3.53 -9.14 13.96
CA ILE A 28 3.66 -7.82 13.33
C ILE A 28 4.62 -7.88 12.14
N ASP A 29 5.78 -8.53 12.29
CA ASP A 29 6.76 -8.64 11.21
C ASP A 29 6.24 -9.48 10.04
N ILE A 30 5.54 -10.57 10.32
CA ILE A 30 4.89 -11.39 9.28
C ILE A 30 3.83 -10.57 8.54
N ALA A 31 2.96 -9.87 9.28
CA ALA A 31 1.89 -9.09 8.68
C ALA A 31 2.44 -7.94 7.83
N ARG A 32 3.50 -7.26 8.30
CA ARG A 32 4.27 -6.29 7.52
C ARG A 32 4.84 -6.90 6.24
N ALA A 33 5.44 -8.08 6.33
CA ALA A 33 6.06 -8.71 5.15
C ALA A 33 5.01 -9.00 4.08
N SER A 34 3.85 -9.54 4.49
CA SER A 34 2.72 -9.78 3.60
C SER A 34 2.20 -8.47 3.00
N VAL A 35 1.92 -7.44 3.81
CA VAL A 35 1.44 -6.14 3.31
C VAL A 35 2.44 -5.50 2.35
N ALA A 36 3.74 -5.54 2.67
CA ALA A 36 4.77 -5.04 1.78
C ALA A 36 4.79 -5.79 0.46
N PHE A 37 4.73 -7.13 0.47
CA PHE A 37 4.73 -7.92 -0.75
C PHE A 37 3.56 -7.55 -1.67
N GLU A 38 2.34 -7.52 -1.14
CA GLU A 38 1.14 -7.15 -1.91
C GLU A 38 1.21 -5.70 -2.40
N PHE A 39 1.66 -4.77 -1.56
CA PHE A 39 1.82 -3.38 -1.96
C PHE A 39 2.87 -3.24 -3.08
N LEU A 40 4.00 -3.95 -2.99
CA LEU A 40 5.02 -3.94 -4.03
C LEU A 40 4.46 -4.42 -5.38
N ASP A 41 3.68 -5.50 -5.38
CA ASP A 41 3.07 -6.04 -6.60
C ASP A 41 2.02 -5.08 -7.18
N PHE A 42 1.10 -4.59 -6.33
CA PHE A 42 0.10 -3.59 -6.71
C PHE A 42 0.72 -2.37 -7.40
N VAL A 43 1.74 -1.77 -6.78
CA VAL A 43 2.43 -0.61 -7.34
C VAL A 43 3.16 -0.98 -8.63
N ASN A 44 3.74 -2.17 -8.74
CA ASN A 44 4.37 -2.62 -9.97
C ASN A 44 3.36 -2.72 -11.12
N ASN A 45 2.16 -3.25 -10.86
CA ASN A 45 1.08 -3.36 -11.83
C ASN A 45 0.59 -1.98 -12.29
N ILE A 46 0.38 -1.03 -11.38
CA ILE A 46 -0.04 0.33 -11.76
C ILE A 46 1.02 1.06 -12.59
N ARG A 47 2.30 0.89 -12.24
CA ARG A 47 3.43 1.46 -12.99
C ARG A 47 3.57 0.88 -14.41
N SER A 48 3.01 -0.31 -14.66
CA SER A 48 3.03 -0.90 -15.99
C SER A 48 2.20 -0.07 -16.99
N ILE A 49 1.13 0.57 -16.52
CA ILE A 49 0.26 1.47 -17.29
C ILE A 49 1.05 2.77 -17.54
N LYS A 50 1.32 3.05 -18.82
CA LYS A 50 2.14 4.21 -19.22
C LYS A 50 1.34 5.49 -19.13
N SER A 51 1.99 6.62 -18.86
CA SER A 51 1.35 7.93 -18.74
C SER A 51 0.59 8.39 -19.99
N HIS A 52 0.93 7.83 -21.16
CA HIS A 52 0.26 8.08 -22.43
C HIS A 52 -0.79 7.01 -22.80
N ASP A 53 -1.06 6.06 -21.90
CA ASP A 53 -2.07 5.04 -22.13
C ASP A 53 -3.47 5.71 -22.17
N PRO A 54 -4.29 5.47 -23.20
CA PRO A 54 -5.64 6.04 -23.28
C PRO A 54 -6.50 5.78 -22.03
N ILE A 55 -6.27 4.67 -21.31
CA ILE A 55 -7.02 4.36 -20.10
C ILE A 55 -6.81 5.43 -19.02
N LEU A 56 -5.63 6.05 -18.92
CA LEU A 56 -5.35 7.08 -17.93
C LEU A 56 -5.99 8.43 -18.26
N ASN A 57 -6.26 8.70 -19.54
CA ASN A 57 -7.03 9.89 -19.93
C ASN A 57 -8.49 9.76 -19.49
N LEU A 58 -9.05 8.55 -19.56
CA LEU A 58 -10.42 8.27 -19.15
C LEU A 58 -10.55 8.05 -17.64
N HIS A 59 -9.51 7.48 -17.02
CA HIS A 59 -9.48 7.02 -15.64
C HIS A 59 -8.18 7.48 -14.93
N PRO A 60 -7.98 8.79 -14.75
CA PRO A 60 -6.72 9.34 -14.22
C PRO A 60 -6.40 8.88 -12.79
N ASN A 61 -7.42 8.53 -12.02
CA ASN A 61 -7.24 8.06 -10.64
C ASN A 61 -6.65 6.65 -10.54
N ILE A 62 -6.48 5.92 -11.65
CA ILE A 62 -5.63 4.72 -11.66
C ILE A 62 -4.19 5.09 -11.24
N HIS A 63 -3.73 6.31 -11.56
CA HIS A 63 -2.46 6.89 -11.10
C HIS A 63 -2.66 7.88 -9.95
N TYR A 64 -3.70 7.71 -9.13
CA TYR A 64 -3.90 8.54 -7.94
C TYR A 64 -2.67 8.46 -7.02
N ASN A 65 -2.16 9.62 -6.59
CA ASN A 65 -0.99 9.75 -5.71
C ASN A 65 0.27 9.00 -6.20
N PHE A 66 0.39 8.75 -7.51
CA PHE A 66 1.35 7.81 -8.10
C PHE A 66 2.80 8.05 -7.68
N ARG A 67 3.27 9.31 -7.64
CA ARG A 67 4.66 9.61 -7.24
C ARG A 67 4.97 9.15 -5.82
N ASN A 68 4.07 9.38 -4.87
CA ASN A 68 4.27 9.02 -3.47
C ASN A 68 4.22 7.50 -3.29
N ILE A 69 3.26 6.84 -3.94
CA ILE A 69 3.13 5.38 -3.93
C ILE A 69 4.38 4.70 -4.52
N VAL A 70 4.93 5.23 -5.62
CA VAL A 70 6.20 4.74 -6.20
C VAL A 70 7.37 4.99 -5.25
N GLY A 71 7.44 6.15 -4.59
CA GLY A 71 8.47 6.47 -3.61
C GLY A 71 8.45 5.51 -2.41
N ARG A 72 7.26 5.19 -1.92
CA ARG A 72 7.00 4.20 -0.86
C ARG A 72 7.43 2.79 -1.27
N ARG A 73 7.08 2.36 -2.48
CA ARG A 73 7.52 1.08 -3.07
C ARG A 73 9.05 0.98 -3.17
N ASN A 74 9.71 2.05 -3.61
CA ASN A 74 11.17 2.06 -3.67
C ASN A 74 11.81 2.00 -2.28
N TRP A 75 11.22 2.70 -1.30
CA TRP A 75 11.66 2.57 0.09
C TRP A 75 11.50 1.13 0.61
N LEU A 76 10.37 0.47 0.36
CA LEU A 76 10.17 -0.93 0.76
C LEU A 76 11.23 -1.88 0.16
N ILE A 77 11.66 -1.66 -1.08
CA ILE A 77 12.68 -2.54 -1.69
C ILE A 77 14.07 -2.30 -1.10
N HIS A 78 14.42 -1.06 -0.79
CA HIS A 78 15.78 -0.72 -0.34
C HIS A 78 15.95 -0.79 1.17
N GLU A 79 14.91 -0.44 1.93
CA GLU A 79 15.04 -0.08 3.35
C GLU A 79 14.17 -0.95 4.27
N TYR A 80 13.38 -1.90 3.76
CA TYR A 80 12.46 -2.72 4.58
C TYR A 80 13.15 -3.49 5.72
N ASN A 81 14.41 -3.90 5.51
CA ASN A 81 15.22 -4.59 6.51
C ASN A 81 16.00 -3.62 7.43
N THR A 82 15.89 -2.32 7.20
CA THR A 82 16.48 -1.33 8.11
C THR A 82 15.48 -1.05 9.23
N MET A 83 15.97 -0.96 10.47
CA MET A 83 15.13 -0.63 11.64
C MET A 83 14.59 0.81 11.61
N LEU A 84 14.53 1.48 10.45
CA LEU A 84 14.09 2.85 10.32
C LEU A 84 12.55 2.90 10.36
N PRO A 85 11.96 3.47 11.42
CA PRO A 85 10.50 3.47 11.62
C PRO A 85 9.73 4.41 10.69
N LEU A 86 10.44 5.23 9.91
CA LEU A 86 9.93 6.48 9.35
C LEU A 86 8.85 6.36 8.27
N LYS A 87 8.66 5.20 7.62
CA LYS A 87 7.70 5.10 6.49
C LYS A 87 6.61 4.06 6.62
N TRP A 88 6.60 3.23 7.66
CA TRP A 88 5.53 2.25 7.83
C TRP A 88 4.15 2.90 8.03
N GLU A 89 4.09 4.05 8.70
CA GLU A 89 2.87 4.87 8.77
C GLU A 89 2.43 5.31 7.38
N GLU A 90 3.35 5.79 6.55
CA GLU A 90 3.04 6.20 5.17
C GLU A 90 2.58 5.04 4.28
N ILE A 91 3.13 3.82 4.47
CA ILE A 91 2.65 2.61 3.79
C ILE A 91 1.22 2.30 4.25
N ALA A 92 0.98 2.29 5.57
CA ALA A 92 -0.33 2.01 6.13
C ALA A 92 -1.38 3.03 5.65
N ASP A 93 -1.04 4.31 5.64
CA ASP A 93 -1.88 5.38 5.10
C ASP A 93 -2.20 5.16 3.63
N SER A 94 -1.21 4.74 2.84
CA SER A 94 -1.41 4.46 1.42
C SER A 94 -2.33 3.26 1.18
N VAL A 95 -2.12 2.18 1.92
CA VAL A 95 -2.97 0.98 1.88
C VAL A 95 -4.41 1.34 2.25
N PHE A 96 -4.62 2.21 3.22
CA PHE A 96 -5.97 2.55 3.68
C PHE A 96 -6.68 3.61 2.83
N HIS A 97 -5.93 4.59 2.29
CA HIS A 97 -6.53 5.73 1.59
C HIS A 97 -6.32 5.70 0.07
N ASP A 98 -5.11 5.39 -0.40
CA ASP A 98 -4.78 5.48 -1.82
C ASP A 98 -5.28 4.24 -2.58
N VAL A 99 -5.02 3.03 -2.04
CA VAL A 99 -5.37 1.76 -2.70
C VAL A 99 -6.87 1.68 -3.02
N PRO A 100 -7.81 1.98 -2.11
CA PRO A 100 -9.24 1.89 -2.43
C PRO A 100 -9.70 2.87 -3.52
N ILE A 101 -9.06 4.05 -3.63
CA ILE A 101 -9.35 5.02 -4.68
C ILE A 101 -8.93 4.44 -6.03
N ILE A 102 -7.72 3.90 -6.11
CA ILE A 102 -7.17 3.31 -7.33
C ILE A 102 -7.97 2.07 -7.73
N GLU A 103 -8.26 1.16 -6.78
CA GLU A 103 -9.04 -0.05 -7.00
C GLU A 103 -10.43 0.29 -7.57
N LYS A 104 -11.14 1.24 -6.96
CA LYS A 104 -12.44 1.70 -7.44
C LYS A 104 -12.36 2.23 -8.88
N GLU A 105 -11.28 2.92 -9.23
CA GLU A 105 -11.10 3.44 -10.58
C GLU A 105 -10.74 2.33 -11.59
N ILE A 106 -9.92 1.34 -11.20
CA ILE A 106 -9.67 0.14 -12.01
C ILE A 106 -10.97 -0.60 -12.28
N ILE A 107 -11.78 -0.83 -11.24
CA ILE A 107 -13.11 -1.45 -11.34
C ILE A 107 -14.02 -0.68 -12.32
N ARG A 108 -14.03 0.66 -12.25
CA ARG A 108 -14.78 1.48 -13.20
C ARG A 108 -14.27 1.32 -14.63
N ALA A 109 -12.96 1.31 -14.83
CA ALA A 109 -12.35 1.13 -16.14
C ALA A 109 -12.67 -0.26 -16.73
N LEU A 110 -12.62 -1.31 -15.92
CA LEU A 110 -12.98 -2.68 -16.34
C LEU A 110 -14.45 -2.76 -16.75
N ASN A 111 -15.36 -2.23 -15.93
CA ASN A 111 -16.79 -2.20 -16.24
C ASN A 111 -17.09 -1.41 -17.52
N ALA A 112 -16.44 -0.25 -17.73
CA ALA A 112 -16.61 0.56 -18.94
C ALA A 112 -16.15 -0.18 -20.21
N ASN A 113 -15.22 -1.13 -20.08
CA ASN A 113 -14.73 -1.98 -21.16
C ASN A 113 -15.44 -3.35 -21.23
N GLY A 114 -16.53 -3.55 -20.47
CA GLY A 114 -17.30 -4.80 -20.49
C GLY A 114 -16.58 -6.00 -19.91
N VAL A 115 -15.54 -5.79 -19.10
CA VAL A 115 -14.84 -6.86 -18.40
C VAL A 115 -15.63 -7.21 -17.14
N PRO A 116 -16.13 -8.45 -16.99
CA PRO A 116 -16.84 -8.87 -15.79
C PRO A 116 -15.87 -8.91 -14.61
N ILE A 117 -16.33 -8.36 -13.49
CA ILE A 117 -15.59 -8.37 -12.22
C ILE A 117 -16.17 -9.54 -11.40
N PRO A 118 -15.34 -10.49 -10.94
CA PRO A 118 -15.80 -11.62 -10.14
C PRO A 118 -16.37 -11.21 -8.77
#